data_AF-A0A9D8X4C2-F1
#
_entry.id   AF-A0A9D8X4C2-F1
#
_cell.length_a   1.000
_cell.length_b   1.000
_cell.length_c   1.000
_cell.angle_alpha   90.00
_cell.angle_beta   90.00
_cell.angle_gamma   90.00
#
_symmetry.space_group_name_H-M   'P 1'
#
loop_
_entity.id
_entity.type
_entity.pdbx_description
1 polymer ?
#
loop_
_entity_poly.entity_id
_entity_poly.type
_entity_poly.pdbx_seq_one_letter_code
_entity_poly.pdbx_strand_id
1 'polypeptide(L)'
;MNKLIDLHSHVLWGVDDGSRSINESVDMCALAEDSGTGTLFLTPHLMYWDRAEELFDIRNEKTEYLKEVLADNDIELDLKTGFEILCDDDIFLTKYFNPYTLCGSKYILIEFDFFKTTLEDVLSWCSYLQSFGLVPIIAHPERYRFMLLDGKCVDVLSDKGILFQINAGSPAGMFGDTTAEFALKMIKGGFVDFIGSDAHDIRARNTDMAFCFDNYPYEADNGFLYRASYLNPLKVIQNEDVSVQRLSYFSDL
;
A
#
# COMPACT_ATOMS: atom_id res chain seq x y z
N MET A 1 -9.78 21.02 -4.01
CA MET A 1 -9.97 19.63 -3.54
C MET A 1 -8.68 19.21 -2.87
N ASN A 2 -8.74 18.35 -1.86
CA ASN A 2 -7.53 17.79 -1.25
C ASN A 2 -6.82 16.91 -2.30
N LYS A 3 -5.50 17.04 -2.44
CA LYS A 3 -4.70 16.20 -3.35
C LYS A 3 -4.67 14.76 -2.81
N LEU A 4 -4.62 13.76 -3.69
CA LEU A 4 -4.54 12.34 -3.31
C LEU A 4 -3.23 12.04 -2.58
N ILE A 5 -3.25 11.02 -1.72
CA ILE A 5 -2.07 10.47 -1.05
C ILE A 5 -1.96 9.01 -1.48
N ASP A 6 -0.95 8.69 -2.28
CA ASP A 6 -0.64 7.32 -2.68
C ASP A 6 0.26 6.67 -1.62
N LEU A 7 -0.25 5.65 -0.95
CA LEU A 7 0.42 4.97 0.16
C LEU A 7 1.40 3.87 -0.29
N HIS A 8 1.39 3.47 -1.56
CA HIS A 8 2.12 2.30 -2.03
C HIS A 8 2.61 2.48 -3.47
N SER A 9 3.94 2.61 -3.67
CA SER A 9 4.55 2.69 -5.00
C SER A 9 6.03 2.24 -5.01
N HIS A 10 6.49 1.76 -6.18
CA HIS A 10 7.85 1.27 -6.44
C HIS A 10 8.60 2.21 -7.39
N VAL A 11 8.65 3.48 -7.00
CA VAL A 11 9.15 4.56 -7.84
C VAL A 11 10.68 4.71 -7.74
N LEU A 12 11.32 4.20 -6.69
CA LEU A 12 12.77 4.34 -6.53
C LEU A 12 13.56 3.46 -7.51
N TRP A 13 14.36 4.11 -8.37
CA TRP A 13 15.05 3.40 -9.45
C TRP A 13 16.09 2.40 -8.96
N GLY A 14 16.08 1.20 -9.54
CA GLY A 14 17.10 0.17 -9.31
C GLY A 14 17.20 -0.30 -7.86
N VAL A 15 16.08 -0.24 -7.12
CA VAL A 15 15.95 -0.74 -5.75
C VAL A 15 15.27 -2.11 -5.75
N ASP A 16 14.19 -2.24 -6.50
CA ASP A 16 13.41 -3.47 -6.67
C ASP A 16 12.96 -3.63 -8.14
N ASP A 17 11.80 -4.24 -8.38
CA ASP A 17 11.24 -4.52 -9.70
C ASP A 17 10.40 -3.37 -10.30
N GLY A 18 10.36 -2.23 -9.62
CA GLY A 18 9.75 -1.00 -10.13
C GLY A 18 10.63 -0.24 -11.13
N SER A 19 10.78 1.06 -10.91
CA SER A 19 11.51 1.95 -11.83
C SER A 19 12.94 1.45 -12.14
N ARG A 20 13.34 1.51 -13.40
CA ARG A 20 14.67 1.04 -13.86
C ARG A 20 15.70 2.15 -13.95
N SER A 21 15.27 3.41 -13.93
CA SER A 21 16.16 4.56 -14.09
C SER A 21 15.60 5.81 -13.42
N ILE A 22 16.48 6.76 -13.07
CA ILE A 22 16.04 8.04 -12.50
C ILE A 22 15.02 8.75 -13.40
N ASN A 23 15.19 8.71 -14.73
CA ASN A 23 14.24 9.33 -15.66
C ASN A 23 12.85 8.69 -15.57
N GLU A 24 12.78 7.36 -15.47
CA GLU A 24 11.51 6.65 -15.29
C GLU A 24 10.87 6.99 -13.94
N SER A 25 11.65 7.13 -12.87
CA SER A 25 11.15 7.62 -11.58
C SER A 25 10.54 9.02 -11.68
N VAL A 26 11.22 9.93 -12.39
CA VAL A 26 10.73 11.29 -12.63
C VAL A 26 9.44 11.27 -13.44
N ASP A 27 9.36 10.47 -14.51
CA ASP A 27 8.14 10.31 -15.31
C ASP A 27 6.97 9.77 -14.46
N MET A 28 7.23 8.79 -13.59
CA MET A 28 6.21 8.25 -12.67
C MET A 28 5.74 9.29 -11.65
N CYS A 29 6.64 10.12 -11.12
CA CYS A 29 6.29 11.22 -10.24
C CYS A 29 5.48 12.31 -10.97
N ALA A 30 5.88 12.68 -12.19
CA ALA A 30 5.15 13.65 -12.99
C ALA A 30 3.71 13.18 -13.26
N LEU A 31 3.53 11.91 -13.65
CA LEU A 31 2.20 11.32 -13.82
C LEU A 31 1.37 11.31 -12.52
N ALA A 32 2.02 11.05 -11.38
CA ALA A 32 1.36 11.11 -10.08
C ALA A 32 0.84 12.53 -9.79
N GLU A 33 1.65 13.55 -10.03
CA GLU A 33 1.24 14.96 -9.86
C GLU A 33 0.10 15.34 -10.81
N ASP A 34 0.25 15.02 -12.10
CA ASP A 34 -0.71 15.34 -13.14
C ASP A 34 -2.07 14.69 -12.90
N SER A 35 -2.09 13.49 -12.29
CA SER A 35 -3.30 12.78 -11.87
C SER A 35 -3.88 13.27 -10.54
N GLY A 36 -3.30 14.32 -9.93
CA GLY A 36 -3.81 14.96 -8.72
C GLY A 36 -3.28 14.37 -7.41
N THR A 37 -2.26 13.52 -7.45
CA THR A 37 -1.52 13.06 -6.27
C THR A 37 -0.62 14.18 -5.74
N GLY A 38 -0.70 14.44 -4.45
CA GLY A 38 0.12 15.46 -3.77
C GLY A 38 1.18 14.86 -2.85
N THR A 39 0.99 13.60 -2.45
CA THR A 39 1.92 12.89 -1.59
C THR A 39 2.07 11.45 -2.11
N LEU A 40 3.31 10.99 -2.23
CA LEU A 40 3.64 9.67 -2.75
C LEU A 40 4.57 8.96 -1.77
N PHE A 41 4.15 7.79 -1.30
CA PHE A 41 4.97 6.92 -0.49
C PHE A 41 5.86 6.05 -1.39
N LEU A 42 7.15 6.10 -1.10
CA LEU A 42 8.18 5.24 -1.69
C LEU A 42 8.31 4.00 -0.81
N THR A 43 7.71 2.90 -1.25
CA THR A 43 7.59 1.64 -0.50
C THR A 43 8.26 0.50 -1.25
N PRO A 44 9.58 0.57 -1.50
CA PRO A 44 10.25 -0.52 -2.20
C PRO A 44 10.14 -1.83 -1.39
N HIS A 45 10.32 -2.96 -2.06
CA HIS A 45 10.29 -4.26 -1.41
C HIS A 45 11.43 -4.46 -0.40
N LEU A 46 11.10 -4.85 0.83
CA LEU A 46 12.02 -5.43 1.80
C LEU A 46 11.74 -6.92 1.88
N MET A 47 12.51 -7.71 1.12
CA MET A 47 12.34 -9.17 1.06
C MET A 47 13.20 -9.95 2.05
N TYR A 48 14.34 -9.39 2.45
CA TYR A 48 15.32 -10.10 3.27
C TYR A 48 15.83 -9.21 4.40
N TRP A 49 15.71 -9.69 5.64
CA TRP A 49 16.06 -8.93 6.84
C TRP A 49 17.56 -8.73 7.04
N ASP A 50 18.40 -9.57 6.44
CA ASP A 50 19.86 -9.44 6.48
C ASP A 50 20.38 -8.23 5.68
N ARG A 51 19.59 -7.73 4.71
CA ARG A 51 19.89 -6.54 3.90
C ARG A 51 19.07 -5.31 4.29
N ALA A 52 18.27 -5.40 5.35
CA ALA A 52 17.34 -4.34 5.74
C ALA A 52 18.03 -2.98 5.99
N GLU A 53 19.18 -2.97 6.68
CA GLU A 53 19.94 -1.74 6.96
C GLU A 53 20.52 -1.11 5.67
N GLU A 54 21.14 -1.93 4.82
CA GLU A 54 21.65 -1.48 3.50
C GLU A 54 20.52 -0.86 2.67
N LEU A 55 19.37 -1.52 2.64
CA LEU A 55 18.22 -1.06 1.87
C LEU A 55 17.59 0.21 2.45
N PHE A 56 17.57 0.36 3.78
CA PHE A 56 17.16 1.59 4.45
C PHE A 56 18.02 2.79 4.03
N ASP A 57 19.35 2.61 4.01
CA ASP A 57 20.28 3.65 3.59
C ASP A 57 20.10 4.00 2.11
N ILE A 58 20.03 2.99 1.23
CA ILE A 58 19.80 3.17 -0.22
C ILE A 58 18.48 3.90 -0.49
N ARG A 59 17.40 3.51 0.19
CA ARG A 59 16.08 4.15 0.03
C ARG A 59 16.16 5.63 0.41
N ASN A 60 16.79 5.95 1.55
CA ASN A 60 16.92 7.35 2.00
C ASN A 60 17.75 8.19 1.05
N GLU A 61 18.93 7.71 0.67
CA GLU A 61 19.82 8.42 -0.26
C GLU A 61 19.11 8.73 -1.57
N LYS A 62 18.46 7.71 -2.17
CA LYS A 62 17.72 7.87 -3.42
C LYS A 62 16.49 8.75 -3.27
N THR A 63 15.83 8.73 -2.12
CA THR A 63 14.68 9.61 -1.84
C THR A 63 15.11 11.07 -1.83
N GLU A 64 16.20 11.41 -1.15
CA GLU A 64 16.69 12.79 -1.11
C GLU A 64 17.16 13.26 -2.49
N TYR A 65 17.88 12.41 -3.23
CA TYR A 65 18.26 12.72 -4.61
C TYR A 65 17.04 12.91 -5.53
N LEU A 66 16.01 12.06 -5.40
CA LEU A 66 14.79 12.21 -6.18
C LEU A 66 14.10 13.55 -5.87
N LYS A 67 14.02 13.97 -4.60
CA LYS A 67 13.46 15.28 -4.24
C LYS A 67 14.18 16.44 -4.93
N GLU A 68 15.51 16.40 -5.01
CA GLU A 68 16.30 17.41 -5.71
C GLU A 68 15.95 17.43 -7.21
N VAL A 69 15.91 16.25 -7.85
CA VAL A 69 15.59 16.13 -9.27
C VAL A 69 14.14 16.57 -9.56
N LEU A 70 13.17 16.24 -8.71
CA LEU A 70 11.79 16.71 -8.88
C LEU A 70 11.69 18.23 -8.77
N ALA A 71 12.40 18.83 -7.82
CA ALA A 71 12.45 20.29 -7.68
C ALA A 71 13.07 20.97 -8.92
N ASP A 72 14.13 20.39 -9.50
CA ASP A 72 14.75 20.91 -10.74
C ASP A 72 13.85 20.77 -11.98
N ASN A 73 12.81 19.91 -11.92
CA ASN A 73 11.84 19.69 -12.99
C ASN A 73 10.46 20.32 -12.71
N ASP A 74 10.35 21.18 -11.69
CA ASP A 74 9.10 21.84 -11.28
C ASP A 74 7.95 20.86 -10.95
N ILE A 75 8.27 19.68 -10.40
CA ILE A 75 7.29 18.67 -9.98
C ILE A 75 7.03 18.82 -8.47
N GLU A 76 5.82 19.24 -8.08
CA GLU A 76 5.45 19.51 -6.68
C GLU A 76 4.81 18.30 -5.99
N LEU A 77 5.67 17.37 -5.55
CA LEU A 77 5.26 16.13 -4.88
C LEU A 77 5.92 15.95 -3.51
N ASP A 78 5.11 15.73 -2.46
CA ASP A 78 5.63 15.41 -1.13
C ASP A 78 5.98 13.91 -1.06
N LEU A 79 7.27 13.59 -1.05
CA LEU A 79 7.73 12.20 -0.97
C LEU A 79 7.82 11.74 0.50
N LYS A 80 7.13 10.64 0.80
CA LYS A 80 7.23 9.91 2.08
C LYS A 80 7.94 8.59 1.88
N THR A 81 8.55 8.06 2.93
CA THR A 81 9.28 6.80 2.90
C THR A 81 8.53 5.70 3.64
N GLY A 82 8.75 4.47 3.21
CA GLY A 82 8.29 3.25 3.86
C GLY A 82 8.96 2.05 3.22
N PHE A 83 8.40 0.87 3.44
CA PHE A 83 8.71 -0.35 2.71
C PHE A 83 7.41 -1.15 2.53
N GLU A 84 7.31 -1.87 1.42
CA GLU A 84 6.46 -3.04 1.35
C GLU A 84 7.29 -4.24 1.84
N ILE A 85 6.90 -4.82 2.97
CA ILE A 85 7.70 -5.87 3.60
C ILE A 85 7.12 -7.23 3.23
N LEU A 86 7.90 -8.05 2.54
CA LEU A 86 7.55 -9.45 2.36
C LEU A 86 7.64 -10.14 3.73
N CYS A 87 6.49 -10.50 4.27
CA CYS A 87 6.41 -11.11 5.58
C CYS A 87 6.43 -12.63 5.45
N ASP A 88 7.46 -13.22 6.03
CA ASP A 88 7.59 -14.64 6.31
C ASP A 88 8.14 -14.83 7.73
N ASP A 89 8.62 -16.04 8.07
CA ASP A 89 9.16 -16.32 9.40
C ASP A 89 10.44 -15.53 9.73
N ASP A 90 11.12 -14.92 8.77
CA ASP A 90 12.27 -14.06 9.05
C ASP A 90 11.84 -12.77 9.76
N ILE A 91 10.55 -12.41 9.74
CA ILE A 91 10.01 -11.29 10.53
C ILE A 91 10.36 -11.42 12.02
N PHE A 92 10.47 -12.65 12.52
CA PHE A 92 10.80 -12.94 13.92
C PHE A 92 12.27 -12.67 14.27
N LEU A 93 13.14 -12.47 13.28
CA LEU A 93 14.57 -12.20 13.49
C LEU A 93 14.82 -10.76 13.96
N THR A 94 13.96 -9.82 13.56
CA THR A 94 14.05 -8.43 13.98
C THR A 94 13.16 -8.13 15.19
N LYS A 95 13.58 -7.15 15.97
CA LYS A 95 12.82 -6.53 17.08
C LYS A 95 12.73 -5.02 16.92
N TYR A 96 13.24 -4.49 15.82
CA TYR A 96 13.34 -3.06 15.56
C TYR A 96 12.78 -2.73 14.19
N PHE A 97 11.59 -2.13 14.19
CA PHE A 97 10.78 -1.94 12.99
C PHE A 97 10.68 -0.49 12.53
N ASN A 98 10.89 0.49 13.43
CA ASN A 98 10.67 1.91 13.16
C ASN A 98 11.32 2.47 11.87
N PRO A 99 12.53 2.03 11.45
CA PRO A 99 13.12 2.48 10.17
C PRO A 99 12.33 2.04 8.93
N TYR A 100 11.55 0.97 9.07
CA TYR A 100 10.88 0.25 7.99
C TYR A 100 9.39 0.55 7.89
N THR A 101 8.82 1.28 8.87
CA THR A 101 7.41 1.66 8.88
C THR A 101 7.12 2.84 7.95
N LEU A 102 5.84 3.01 7.60
CA LEU A 102 5.38 4.12 6.78
C LEU A 102 5.58 5.44 7.52
N CYS A 103 6.42 6.33 6.97
CA CYS A 103 6.75 7.64 7.51
C CYS A 103 7.25 7.60 8.98
N GLY A 104 7.88 6.50 9.41
CA GLY A 104 8.31 6.31 10.80
C GLY A 104 7.14 6.26 11.80
N SER A 105 5.92 6.00 11.32
CA SER A 105 4.72 5.85 12.14
C SER A 105 4.63 4.42 12.71
N LYS A 106 3.55 4.13 13.44
CA LYS A 106 3.24 2.76 13.88
C LYS A 106 2.71 1.85 12.76
N TYR A 107 2.44 2.39 11.56
CA TYR A 107 1.85 1.66 10.46
C TYR A 107 2.91 0.95 9.62
N ILE A 108 2.74 -0.35 9.40
CA ILE A 108 3.69 -1.18 8.66
C ILE A 108 2.97 -1.87 7.50
N LEU A 109 3.43 -1.65 6.28
CA LEU A 109 2.86 -2.25 5.07
C LEU A 109 3.54 -3.60 4.84
N ILE A 110 2.72 -4.65 4.78
CA ILE A 110 3.19 -6.03 4.66
C ILE A 110 2.51 -6.74 3.49
N GLU A 111 3.28 -7.58 2.81
CA GLU A 111 2.82 -8.47 1.75
C GLU A 111 3.24 -9.92 2.04
N PHE A 112 2.73 -10.88 1.25
CA PHE A 112 2.99 -12.29 1.44
C PHE A 112 3.14 -13.06 0.12
N ASP A 113 3.58 -14.32 0.17
CA ASP A 113 3.49 -15.22 -0.99
C ASP A 113 2.01 -15.40 -1.39
N PHE A 114 1.68 -15.02 -2.63
CA PHE A 114 0.30 -15.02 -3.13
C PHE A 114 -0.42 -16.38 -3.08
N PHE A 115 0.32 -17.49 -3.05
CA PHE A 115 -0.23 -18.83 -3.23
C PHE A 115 -0.05 -19.75 -2.03
N LYS A 116 1.05 -19.58 -1.28
CA LYS A 116 1.44 -20.50 -0.20
C LYS A 116 1.00 -20.02 1.18
N THR A 117 0.83 -18.72 1.37
CA THR A 117 0.48 -18.15 2.66
C THR A 117 -0.92 -18.57 3.10
N THR A 118 -1.05 -18.92 4.37
CA THR A 118 -2.32 -19.29 5.02
C THR A 118 -2.79 -18.20 5.99
N LEU A 119 -4.04 -18.30 6.45
CA LEU A 119 -4.57 -17.38 7.46
C LEU A 119 -3.78 -17.49 8.78
N GLU A 120 -3.38 -18.70 9.16
CA GLU A 120 -2.62 -18.96 10.38
C GLU A 120 -1.25 -18.26 10.36
N ASP A 121 -0.56 -18.29 9.22
CA ASP A 121 0.72 -17.60 9.03
C ASP A 121 0.56 -16.09 9.25
N VAL A 122 -0.41 -15.49 8.55
CA VAL A 122 -0.70 -14.05 8.63
C VAL A 122 -1.07 -13.63 10.04
N LEU A 123 -1.89 -14.43 10.75
CA LEU A 123 -2.25 -14.16 12.14
C LEU A 123 -1.03 -14.20 13.07
N SER A 124 -0.11 -15.14 12.86
CA SER A 124 1.12 -15.26 13.64
C SER A 124 2.01 -14.04 13.45
N TRP A 125 2.30 -13.67 12.19
CA TRP A 125 3.14 -12.52 11.87
C TRP A 125 2.52 -11.20 12.33
N CYS A 126 1.24 -10.98 12.09
CA CYS A 126 0.54 -9.77 12.53
C CYS A 126 0.53 -9.65 14.06
N SER A 127 0.28 -10.75 14.79
CA SER A 127 0.31 -10.75 16.25
C SER A 127 1.69 -10.38 16.80
N TYR A 128 2.75 -10.85 16.14
CA TYR A 128 4.12 -10.49 16.50
C TYR A 128 4.39 -9.00 16.28
N LEU A 129 4.05 -8.46 15.11
CA LEU A 129 4.17 -7.02 14.82
C LEU A 129 3.40 -6.16 15.83
N GLN A 130 2.15 -6.54 16.14
CA GLN A 130 1.31 -5.87 17.12
C GLN A 130 1.91 -5.89 18.54
N SER A 131 2.69 -6.92 18.89
CA SER A 131 3.38 -6.98 20.19
C SER A 131 4.44 -5.88 20.38
N PHE A 132 4.89 -5.26 19.27
CA PHE A 132 5.77 -4.07 19.28
C PHE A 132 4.99 -2.75 19.14
N GLY A 133 3.65 -2.79 19.23
CA GLY A 133 2.80 -1.61 19.10
C GLY A 133 2.57 -1.14 17.67
N LEU A 134 2.89 -1.98 16.67
CA LEU A 134 2.66 -1.69 15.26
C LEU A 134 1.22 -2.01 14.85
N VAL A 135 0.76 -1.36 13.78
CA VAL A 135 -0.51 -1.62 13.12
C VAL A 135 -0.22 -2.15 11.71
N PRO A 136 -0.38 -3.47 11.48
CA PRO A 136 -0.19 -4.06 10.16
C PRO A 136 -1.24 -3.56 9.16
N ILE A 137 -0.76 -3.19 7.97
CA ILE A 137 -1.56 -2.93 6.77
C ILE A 137 -1.21 -4.02 5.77
N ILE A 138 -2.16 -4.88 5.43
CA ILE A 138 -1.99 -5.88 4.38
C ILE A 138 -2.11 -5.17 3.02
N ALA A 139 -1.03 -5.22 2.24
CA ALA A 139 -1.01 -4.77 0.85
C ALA A 139 -1.83 -5.73 -0.04
N HIS A 140 -2.60 -5.16 -0.96
CA HIS A 140 -3.38 -5.84 -2.01
C HIS A 140 -4.05 -7.17 -1.59
N PRO A 141 -4.87 -7.18 -0.51
CA PRO A 141 -5.52 -8.39 0.00
C PRO A 141 -6.33 -9.15 -1.05
N GLU A 142 -6.85 -8.43 -2.05
CA GLU A 142 -7.59 -8.96 -3.20
C GLU A 142 -6.79 -9.86 -4.15
N ARG A 143 -5.47 -10.02 -3.90
CA ARG A 143 -4.58 -10.86 -4.69
C ARG A 143 -4.18 -12.17 -4.00
N TYR A 144 -4.41 -12.33 -2.69
CA TYR A 144 -4.00 -13.54 -1.98
C TYR A 144 -4.99 -14.69 -2.18
N ARG A 145 -4.45 -15.85 -2.59
CA ARG A 145 -5.26 -17.05 -2.84
C ARG A 145 -6.08 -17.47 -1.64
N PHE A 146 -5.54 -17.43 -0.43
CA PHE A 146 -6.26 -17.88 0.77
C PHE A 146 -7.47 -16.99 1.08
N MET A 147 -7.37 -15.67 0.84
CA MET A 147 -8.49 -14.74 1.00
C MET A 147 -9.53 -14.91 -0.09
N LEU A 148 -9.09 -15.09 -1.35
CA LEU A 148 -9.98 -15.34 -2.48
C LEU A 148 -10.78 -16.65 -2.32
N LEU A 149 -10.19 -17.67 -1.67
CA LEU A 149 -10.84 -18.95 -1.43
C LEU A 149 -11.79 -18.93 -0.22
N ASP A 150 -11.47 -18.17 0.83
CA ASP A 150 -12.34 -18.02 2.00
C ASP A 150 -12.37 -16.56 2.48
N GLY A 151 -13.41 -15.85 2.07
CA GLY A 151 -13.64 -14.46 2.46
C GLY A 151 -13.77 -14.24 3.98
N LYS A 152 -14.07 -15.27 4.78
CA LYS A 152 -14.08 -15.16 6.25
C LYS A 152 -12.74 -14.76 6.83
N CYS A 153 -11.65 -14.99 6.09
CA CYS A 153 -10.32 -14.51 6.48
C CYS A 153 -10.32 -12.99 6.69
N VAL A 154 -11.06 -12.24 5.85
CA VAL A 154 -11.17 -10.77 5.96
C VAL A 154 -11.82 -10.37 7.29
N ASP A 155 -12.89 -11.06 7.69
CA ASP A 155 -13.57 -10.84 8.97
C ASP A 155 -12.63 -11.08 10.15
N VAL A 156 -11.96 -12.23 10.15
CA VAL A 156 -11.03 -12.64 11.22
C VAL A 156 -9.88 -11.64 11.37
N LEU A 157 -9.27 -11.22 10.26
CA LEU A 157 -8.15 -10.29 10.27
C LEU A 157 -8.61 -8.88 10.68
N SER A 158 -9.77 -8.44 10.18
CA SER A 158 -10.38 -7.15 10.58
C SER A 158 -10.65 -7.09 12.08
N ASP A 159 -11.21 -8.15 12.68
CA ASP A 159 -11.48 -8.24 14.11
C ASP A 159 -10.22 -8.20 14.99
N LYS A 160 -9.06 -8.48 14.38
CA LYS A 160 -7.73 -8.35 15.02
C LYS A 160 -7.12 -6.96 14.87
N GLY A 161 -7.83 -6.00 14.27
CA GLY A 161 -7.34 -4.64 14.06
C GLY A 161 -6.29 -4.53 12.95
N ILE A 162 -6.27 -5.51 12.02
CA ILE A 162 -5.45 -5.45 10.81
C ILE A 162 -6.18 -4.60 9.78
N LEU A 163 -5.43 -3.75 9.09
CA LEU A 163 -5.95 -2.84 8.07
C LEU A 163 -5.63 -3.34 6.67
N PHE A 164 -6.36 -2.84 5.68
CA PHE A 164 -6.27 -3.30 4.30
C PHE A 164 -6.05 -2.16 3.31
N GLN A 165 -5.04 -2.31 2.44
CA GLN A 165 -4.79 -1.44 1.31
C GLN A 165 -5.06 -2.20 0.00
N ILE A 166 -6.01 -1.77 -0.81
CA ILE A 166 -6.22 -2.36 -2.15
C ILE A 166 -5.46 -1.57 -3.22
N ASN A 167 -5.11 -2.23 -4.32
CA ASN A 167 -4.54 -1.54 -5.46
C ASN A 167 -5.61 -0.72 -6.19
N ALA A 168 -5.23 0.49 -6.61
CA ALA A 168 -6.12 1.37 -7.37
C ALA A 168 -6.64 0.68 -8.65
N GLY A 169 -5.80 -0.11 -9.32
CA GLY A 169 -6.21 -0.83 -10.53
C GLY A 169 -7.17 -2.01 -10.31
N SER A 170 -7.29 -2.53 -9.08
CA SER A 170 -8.03 -3.77 -8.81
C SER A 170 -9.53 -3.64 -9.11
N PRO A 171 -10.26 -2.64 -8.58
CA PRO A 171 -11.69 -2.49 -8.89
C PRO A 171 -11.98 -2.20 -10.38
N ALA A 172 -11.00 -1.67 -11.11
CA ALA A 172 -11.08 -1.39 -12.54
C ALA A 172 -10.75 -2.60 -13.43
N GLY A 173 -10.46 -3.78 -12.85
CA GLY A 173 -10.21 -5.01 -13.61
C GLY A 173 -8.78 -5.22 -14.08
N MET A 174 -7.82 -4.37 -13.69
CA MET A 174 -6.42 -4.46 -14.17
C MET A 174 -5.72 -5.77 -13.79
N PHE A 175 -6.17 -6.41 -12.71
CA PHE A 175 -5.63 -7.68 -12.20
C PHE A 175 -6.56 -8.88 -12.46
N GLY A 176 -7.58 -8.71 -13.31
CA GLY A 176 -8.54 -9.75 -13.70
C GLY A 176 -9.82 -9.77 -12.87
N ASP A 177 -10.85 -10.43 -13.41
CA ASP A 177 -12.23 -10.38 -12.92
C ASP A 177 -12.37 -10.85 -11.47
N THR A 178 -11.70 -11.95 -11.09
CA THR A 178 -11.75 -12.47 -9.71
C THR A 178 -11.24 -11.46 -8.70
N THR A 179 -10.13 -10.78 -9.01
CA THR A 179 -9.53 -9.76 -8.15
C THR A 179 -10.41 -8.51 -8.10
N ALA A 180 -11.00 -8.11 -9.23
CA ALA A 180 -11.94 -6.99 -9.28
C ALA A 180 -13.18 -7.25 -8.42
N GLU A 181 -13.82 -8.41 -8.58
CA GLU A 181 -14.99 -8.80 -7.80
C GLU A 181 -14.70 -8.81 -6.30
N PHE A 182 -13.54 -9.33 -5.89
CA PHE A 182 -13.15 -9.34 -4.48
C PHE A 182 -12.90 -7.93 -3.94
N ALA A 183 -12.17 -7.08 -4.69
CA ALA A 183 -11.93 -5.69 -4.31
C ALA A 183 -13.25 -4.92 -4.14
N LEU A 184 -14.21 -5.11 -5.05
CA LEU A 184 -15.54 -4.50 -4.97
C LEU A 184 -16.34 -4.99 -3.76
N LYS A 185 -16.26 -6.28 -3.42
CA LYS A 185 -16.84 -6.81 -2.17
C LYS A 185 -16.21 -6.16 -0.95
N MET A 186 -14.88 -6.00 -0.92
CA MET A 186 -14.21 -5.31 0.19
C MET A 186 -14.65 -3.85 0.32
N ILE A 187 -14.80 -3.14 -0.80
CA ILE A 187 -15.30 -1.75 -0.83
C ILE A 187 -16.71 -1.71 -0.24
N LYS A 188 -17.61 -2.55 -0.76
CA LYS A 188 -19.02 -2.63 -0.32
C LYS A 188 -19.17 -2.97 1.17
N GLY A 189 -18.31 -3.84 1.69
CA GLY A 189 -18.27 -4.19 3.12
C GLY A 189 -17.55 -3.18 4.02
N GLY A 190 -16.92 -2.15 3.43
CA GLY A 190 -16.14 -1.16 4.18
C GLY A 190 -14.83 -1.70 4.77
N PHE A 191 -14.30 -2.77 4.19
CA PHE A 191 -13.03 -3.39 4.60
C PHE A 191 -11.81 -2.67 4.03
N VAL A 192 -11.96 -1.87 2.99
CA VAL A 192 -10.86 -1.09 2.42
C VAL A 192 -10.57 0.13 3.29
N ASP A 193 -9.34 0.20 3.81
CA ASP A 193 -8.84 1.30 4.65
C ASP A 193 -7.97 2.26 3.85
N PHE A 194 -7.24 1.76 2.85
CA PHE A 194 -6.35 2.55 2.00
C PHE A 194 -6.46 2.13 0.54
N ILE A 195 -6.10 3.06 -0.34
CA ILE A 195 -5.80 2.77 -1.74
C ILE A 195 -4.36 3.19 -1.99
N GLY A 196 -3.62 2.37 -2.74
CA GLY A 196 -2.31 2.70 -3.27
C GLY A 196 -2.24 2.32 -4.75
N SER A 197 -1.36 2.98 -5.51
CA SER A 197 -1.21 2.66 -6.94
C SER A 197 -0.59 1.29 -7.14
N ASP A 198 0.33 0.90 -6.25
CA ASP A 198 1.21 -0.27 -6.43
C ASP A 198 1.92 -0.17 -7.80
N ALA A 199 2.33 1.05 -8.14
CA ALA A 199 2.93 1.41 -9.41
C ALA A 199 4.37 0.91 -9.51
N HIS A 200 4.72 0.36 -10.67
CA HIS A 200 6.03 -0.20 -10.98
C HIS A 200 6.64 0.41 -12.26
N ASP A 201 5.82 0.97 -13.14
CA ASP A 201 6.27 1.57 -14.40
C ASP A 201 5.34 2.70 -14.86
N ILE A 202 5.65 3.36 -15.98
CA ILE A 202 4.83 4.47 -16.52
C ILE A 202 3.64 3.99 -17.38
N ARG A 203 3.46 2.69 -17.59
CA ARG A 203 2.57 2.15 -18.64
C ARG A 203 1.47 1.23 -18.12
N ALA A 204 1.85 0.11 -17.53
CA ALA A 204 0.97 -0.99 -17.17
C ALA A 204 0.51 -0.91 -15.71
N ARG A 205 1.44 -0.65 -14.78
CA ARG A 205 1.15 -0.42 -13.36
C ARG A 205 1.70 0.95 -13.03
N ASN A 206 0.91 1.99 -13.32
CA ASN A 206 1.33 3.38 -13.22
C ASN A 206 0.70 4.10 -12.03
N THR A 207 1.13 5.34 -11.80
CA THR A 207 0.76 6.17 -10.66
C THR A 207 -0.58 6.92 -10.82
N ASP A 208 -1.31 6.70 -11.92
CA ASP A 208 -2.56 7.41 -12.23
C ASP A 208 -3.77 6.79 -11.51
N MET A 209 -3.88 7.08 -10.21
CA MET A 209 -5.01 6.63 -9.39
C MET A 209 -6.34 7.29 -9.82
N ALA A 210 -6.31 8.53 -10.31
CA ALA A 210 -7.52 9.22 -10.73
C ALA A 210 -8.17 8.53 -11.92
N PHE A 211 -7.38 8.11 -12.91
CA PHE A 211 -7.87 7.30 -14.02
C PHE A 211 -8.51 6.00 -13.52
N CYS A 212 -7.93 5.34 -12.52
CA CYS A 212 -8.53 4.15 -11.92
C CYS A 212 -9.90 4.47 -11.31
N PHE A 213 -10.00 5.56 -10.54
CA PHE A 213 -11.24 5.96 -9.86
C PHE A 213 -12.37 6.31 -10.82
N ASP A 214 -12.06 6.95 -11.95
CA ASP A 214 -13.04 7.25 -13.01
C ASP A 214 -13.66 5.99 -13.64
N ASN A 215 -12.96 4.85 -13.51
CA ASN A 215 -13.40 3.55 -14.01
C ASN A 215 -13.94 2.63 -12.91
N TYR A 216 -14.04 3.12 -11.67
CA TYR A 216 -14.69 2.34 -10.62
C TYR A 216 -16.19 2.20 -10.89
N PRO A 217 -16.79 1.05 -10.56
CA PRO A 217 -18.23 0.93 -10.62
C PRO A 217 -18.88 1.76 -9.50
N TYR A 218 -20.18 2.04 -9.65
CA TYR A 218 -20.93 3.03 -8.87
C TYR A 218 -20.92 2.78 -7.35
N GLU A 219 -20.60 1.56 -6.92
CA GLU A 219 -20.45 1.15 -5.53
C GLU A 219 -19.32 1.90 -4.78
N ALA A 220 -18.36 2.49 -5.50
CA ALA A 220 -17.31 3.32 -4.90
C ALA A 220 -17.76 4.80 -4.81
N ASP A 221 -18.39 5.17 -3.71
CA ASP A 221 -18.81 6.56 -3.50
C ASP A 221 -17.64 7.51 -3.18
N ASN A 222 -17.89 8.82 -3.33
CA ASN A 222 -16.90 9.87 -3.05
C ASN A 222 -16.45 9.89 -1.58
N GLY A 223 -17.26 9.42 -0.64
CA GLY A 223 -16.92 9.34 0.77
C GLY A 223 -15.89 8.23 1.04
N PHE A 224 -16.05 7.08 0.40
CA PHE A 224 -15.07 6.00 0.39
C PHE A 224 -13.74 6.48 -0.21
N LEU A 225 -13.77 7.05 -1.43
CA LEU A 225 -12.57 7.53 -2.10
C LEU A 225 -11.83 8.55 -1.22
N TYR A 226 -12.52 9.58 -0.73
CA TYR A 226 -11.94 10.58 0.17
C TYR A 226 -11.34 9.95 1.44
N ARG A 227 -12.00 8.96 2.04
CA ARG A 227 -11.50 8.27 3.23
C ARG A 227 -10.22 7.49 2.93
N ALA A 228 -10.23 6.66 1.90
CA ALA A 228 -9.17 5.69 1.63
C ALA A 228 -7.97 6.27 0.86
N SER A 229 -8.14 7.31 0.05
CA SER A 229 -7.06 7.94 -0.73
C SER A 229 -6.58 9.28 -0.18
N TYR A 230 -7.18 9.78 0.90
CA TYR A 230 -6.74 11.03 1.54
C TYR A 230 -6.77 10.99 3.07
N LEU A 231 -7.95 10.81 3.69
CA LEU A 231 -8.09 10.97 5.14
C LEU A 231 -7.28 9.95 5.94
N ASN A 232 -7.38 8.66 5.58
CA ASN A 232 -6.67 7.59 6.28
C ASN A 232 -5.15 7.66 6.03
N PRO A 233 -4.65 7.85 4.79
CA PRO A 233 -3.22 8.09 4.58
C PRO A 233 -2.68 9.31 5.35
N LEU A 234 -3.45 10.39 5.47
CA LEU A 234 -3.04 11.56 6.26
C LEU A 234 -2.83 11.21 7.74
N LYS A 235 -3.71 10.37 8.30
CA LYS A 235 -3.55 9.87 9.67
C LYS A 235 -2.31 9.00 9.84
N VAL A 236 -1.93 8.22 8.82
CA VAL A 236 -0.66 7.47 8.82
C VAL A 236 0.53 8.42 8.92
N ILE A 237 0.55 9.48 8.10
CA ILE A 237 1.61 10.52 8.16
C ILE A 237 1.67 11.19 9.53
N GLN A 238 0.51 11.44 10.15
CA GLN A 238 0.41 12.07 11.47
C GLN A 238 0.58 11.08 12.64
N ASN A 239 0.76 9.79 12.36
CA ASN A 239 0.81 8.70 13.33
C ASN A 239 -0.43 8.65 14.26
N GLU A 240 -1.59 9.00 13.73
CA GLU A 240 -2.89 9.01 14.42
C GLU A 240 -3.68 7.73 14.15
N ASP A 241 -4.68 7.43 14.99
CA ASP A 241 -5.56 6.27 14.79
C ASP A 241 -6.47 6.42 13.56
N VAL A 242 -6.32 5.48 12.63
CA VAL A 242 -7.19 5.28 11.47
C VAL A 242 -8.58 4.80 11.90
N SER A 243 -9.62 5.41 11.31
CA SER A 243 -11.02 5.06 11.60
C SER A 243 -11.53 4.04 10.58
N VAL A 244 -11.86 2.84 11.05
CA VAL A 244 -12.46 1.78 10.23
C VAL A 244 -13.97 2.00 10.07
N GLN A 245 -14.53 1.61 8.92
CA GLN A 245 -15.96 1.70 8.62
C GLN A 245 -16.51 0.37 8.13
N ARG A 246 -16.36 -0.70 8.93
CA ARG A 246 -16.93 -2.02 8.58
C ARG A 246 -18.46 -1.91 8.53
N LEU A 247 -19.05 -2.16 7.36
CA LEU A 247 -20.49 -1.99 7.10
C LEU A 247 -21.27 -3.31 7.23
N SER A 248 -20.57 -4.43 7.06
CA SER A 248 -21.10 -5.79 7.19
C SER A 248 -19.95 -6.75 7.54
N TYR A 249 -20.28 -8.01 7.79
CA TYR A 249 -19.30 -9.07 7.67
C TYR A 249 -19.05 -9.35 6.19
N PHE A 250 -17.81 -9.64 5.83
CA PHE A 250 -17.42 -10.04 4.48
C PHE A 250 -18.08 -11.36 4.10
N SER A 251 -18.24 -12.26 5.06
CA SER A 251 -18.95 -13.53 4.89
C SER A 251 -20.44 -13.41 4.54
N ASP A 252 -21.03 -12.22 4.68
CA ASP A 252 -22.41 -11.92 4.28
C ASP A 252 -22.53 -11.34 2.85
N LEU A 253 -21.42 -11.16 2.10
CA LEU A 253 -21.35 -10.45 0.81
C LEU A 253 -21.15 -11.31 -0.45
#